data_AF-A0A1A2GG16-F1
#
_entry.id   AF-A0A1A2GG16-F1
#
_cell.length_a   1.000
_cell.length_b   1.000
_cell.length_c   1.000
_cell.angle_alpha   90.00
_cell.angle_beta   90.00
_cell.angle_gamma   90.00
#
_symmetry.space_group_name_H-M   'P 1'
#
loop_
_entity.id
_entity.type
_entity.pdbx_description
1 polymer ?
#
loop_
_entity_poly.entity_id
_entity_poly.type
_entity_poly.pdbx_seq_one_letter_code
_entity_poly.pdbx_strand_id
1 'polypeptide(L)'
;MSDPAMTQAVAALSRGHSLFAGSDAGRGVGDVPPHVQTRAHGIRRAVHAGGWPTRAAVRSRRSAATLRRLAEADGRLDAILARARAERAAAHAATGLNLDAAMADAMPAADTAMGRREAMARMAARLRAQHGHIVRSRARARQRALRLRRLRYPRTSAVAVRAAIRKALDLKGIHDPAARARWERGMDLVARRESNYDAYAENKWDSNAARATPSKGAWQFIAPTFAAYHEPGTSASIHDLVAQACAFINYARGRYGVAADASDLADRIAQADPRRGPRGY
;
A
#
# COMPACT_ATOMS: atom_id res chain seq x y z
N MET A 1 -0.73 -58.82 -8.65
CA MET A 1 -0.68 -57.96 -7.44
C MET A 1 0.13 -56.72 -7.79
N SER A 2 -0.43 -55.52 -7.62
CA SER A 2 0.28 -54.27 -7.92
C SER A 2 1.48 -54.09 -6.96
N ASP A 3 2.63 -53.68 -7.50
CA ASP A 3 3.85 -53.44 -6.73
C ASP A 3 3.61 -52.29 -5.71
N PRO A 4 3.76 -52.54 -4.39
CA PRO A 4 3.52 -51.53 -3.36
C PRO A 4 4.39 -50.26 -3.52
N ALA A 5 5.60 -50.39 -4.08
CA ALA A 5 6.46 -49.24 -4.36
C ALA A 5 5.86 -48.34 -5.44
N MET A 6 5.24 -48.93 -6.47
CA MET A 6 4.58 -48.18 -7.55
C MET A 6 3.34 -47.44 -7.04
N THR A 7 2.54 -48.08 -6.17
CA THR A 7 1.40 -47.45 -5.52
C THR A 7 1.81 -46.24 -4.67
N GLN A 8 2.89 -46.37 -3.89
CA GLN A 8 3.43 -45.25 -3.11
C GLN A 8 3.93 -44.11 -3.99
N ALA A 9 4.56 -44.41 -5.13
CA ALA A 9 5.05 -43.42 -6.08
C ALA A 9 3.90 -42.61 -6.72
N VAL A 10 2.83 -43.28 -7.15
CA VAL A 10 1.61 -42.61 -7.67
C VAL A 10 0.97 -41.74 -6.59
N ALA A 11 0.89 -42.22 -5.34
CA ALA A 11 0.38 -41.42 -4.23
C ALA A 11 1.26 -40.17 -3.96
N ALA A 12 2.58 -40.28 -4.08
CA ALA A 12 3.48 -39.14 -3.96
C ALA A 12 3.30 -38.12 -5.09
N LEU A 13 3.13 -38.57 -6.33
CA LEU A 13 2.83 -37.71 -7.48
C LEU A 13 1.50 -36.98 -7.27
N SER A 14 0.45 -37.70 -6.83
CA SER A 14 -0.86 -37.14 -6.52
C SER A 14 -0.80 -36.05 -5.44
N ARG A 15 -0.12 -36.32 -4.31
CA ARG A 15 0.13 -35.30 -3.29
C ARG A 15 0.86 -34.08 -3.86
N GLY A 16 1.91 -34.31 -4.66
CA GLY A 16 2.65 -33.23 -5.31
C GLY A 16 1.80 -32.37 -6.25
N HIS A 17 0.89 -33.00 -6.99
CA HIS A 17 -0.05 -32.31 -7.87
C HIS A 17 -1.07 -31.49 -7.07
N SER A 18 -1.60 -32.04 -5.98
CA SER A 18 -2.57 -31.37 -5.10
C SER A 18 -2.05 -30.07 -4.48
N LEU A 19 -0.73 -29.89 -4.36
CA LEU A 19 -0.12 -28.63 -3.90
C LEU A 19 -0.43 -27.44 -4.81
N PHE A 20 -0.82 -27.69 -6.06
CA PHE A 20 -1.17 -26.67 -7.04
C PHE A 20 -2.68 -26.51 -7.22
N ALA A 21 -3.49 -27.35 -6.56
CA ALA A 21 -4.94 -27.29 -6.60
C ALA A 21 -5.46 -26.01 -5.90
N GLY A 22 -6.54 -25.44 -6.44
CA GLY A 22 -7.21 -24.27 -5.90
C GLY A 22 -7.82 -23.37 -6.98
N SER A 23 -8.95 -22.73 -6.70
CA SER A 23 -9.56 -21.76 -7.60
C SER A 23 -8.96 -20.36 -7.39
N ASP A 24 -8.90 -19.56 -8.45
CA ASP A 24 -8.56 -18.14 -8.35
C ASP A 24 -9.74 -17.39 -7.73
N ALA A 25 -9.82 -17.35 -6.40
CA ALA A 25 -10.92 -16.72 -5.66
C ALA A 25 -10.91 -15.17 -5.71
N GLY A 26 -10.04 -14.55 -6.49
CA GLY A 26 -9.98 -13.09 -6.60
C GLY A 26 -9.67 -12.68 -8.02
N ARG A 27 -10.62 -11.98 -8.66
CA ARG A 27 -10.28 -11.04 -9.75
C ARG A 27 -9.09 -10.20 -9.25
N GLY A 28 -8.10 -9.97 -10.11
CA GLY A 28 -6.95 -9.11 -9.78
C GLY A 28 -7.39 -7.68 -9.48
N VAL A 29 -6.54 -6.70 -9.76
CA VAL A 29 -6.94 -5.30 -9.60
C VAL A 29 -7.94 -4.87 -10.69
N GLY A 30 -8.18 -5.74 -11.69
CA GLY A 30 -9.22 -5.59 -12.71
C GLY A 30 -8.98 -4.35 -13.57
N ASP A 31 -10.06 -3.68 -13.97
CA ASP A 31 -9.99 -2.46 -14.79
C ASP A 31 -9.73 -1.18 -13.98
N VAL A 32 -9.49 -1.30 -12.67
CA VAL A 32 -9.21 -0.14 -11.81
C VAL A 32 -7.99 0.67 -12.28
N PRO A 33 -6.82 0.06 -12.60
CA PRO A 33 -5.65 0.83 -13.06
C PRO A 33 -5.93 1.67 -14.32
N PRO A 34 -6.50 1.14 -15.43
CA PRO A 34 -6.78 1.93 -16.62
C PRO A 34 -7.86 3.01 -16.38
N HIS A 35 -8.86 2.75 -15.54
CA HIS A 35 -9.85 3.77 -15.18
C HIS A 35 -9.21 4.95 -14.40
N VAL A 36 -8.38 4.65 -13.41
CA VAL A 36 -7.66 5.67 -12.63
C VAL A 36 -6.68 6.45 -13.51
N GLN A 37 -5.98 5.77 -14.42
CA GLN A 37 -5.07 6.40 -15.36
C GLN A 37 -5.82 7.34 -16.32
N THR A 38 -6.95 6.89 -16.88
CA THR A 38 -7.82 7.71 -17.74
C THR A 38 -8.30 8.96 -16.99
N ARG A 39 -8.73 8.81 -15.74
CA ARG A 39 -9.13 9.94 -14.89
C ARG A 39 -7.98 10.93 -14.68
N ALA A 40 -6.77 10.45 -14.42
CA ALA A 40 -5.60 11.30 -14.24
C ALA A 40 -5.23 12.07 -15.52
N HIS A 41 -5.33 11.42 -16.69
CA HIS A 41 -5.16 12.08 -17.99
C HIS A 41 -6.24 13.13 -18.23
N GLY A 42 -7.51 12.83 -17.90
CA GLY A 42 -8.62 13.78 -17.97
C GLY A 42 -8.36 15.07 -17.18
N ILE A 43 -7.93 14.94 -15.93
CA ILE A 43 -7.57 16.10 -15.08
C ILE A 43 -6.43 16.91 -15.71
N ARG A 44 -5.38 16.25 -16.21
CA ARG A 44 -4.26 16.94 -16.87
C ARG A 44 -4.73 17.72 -18.10
N ARG A 45 -5.54 17.10 -18.97
CA ARG A 45 -6.09 17.77 -20.17
C ARG A 45 -6.92 18.98 -19.79
N ALA A 46 -7.80 18.85 -18.79
CA ALA A 46 -8.61 19.98 -18.31
C ALA A 46 -7.75 21.13 -17.78
N VAL A 47 -6.66 20.85 -17.07
CA VAL A 47 -5.73 21.90 -16.62
C VAL A 47 -4.96 22.53 -17.78
N HIS A 48 -4.54 21.74 -18.76
CA HIS A 48 -3.84 22.24 -19.96
C HIS A 48 -4.72 23.08 -20.87
N ALA A 49 -6.03 22.82 -20.91
CA ALA A 49 -7.00 23.59 -21.69
C ALA A 49 -7.18 25.04 -21.19
N GLY A 50 -6.62 25.41 -20.03
CA GLY A 50 -6.69 26.76 -19.49
C GLY A 50 -8.01 27.07 -18.77
N GLY A 51 -8.19 28.31 -18.32
CA GLY A 51 -9.40 28.76 -17.61
C GLY A 51 -9.47 28.43 -16.11
N TRP A 52 -8.43 27.80 -15.55
CA TRP A 52 -8.36 27.50 -14.11
C TRP A 52 -7.55 28.56 -13.37
N PRO A 53 -7.99 29.02 -12.18
CA PRO A 53 -7.14 29.79 -11.28
C PRO A 53 -5.83 29.04 -10.99
N THR A 54 -4.69 29.74 -10.97
CA THR A 54 -3.34 29.15 -10.84
C THR A 54 -3.24 28.12 -9.71
N ARG A 55 -3.83 28.41 -8.54
CA ARG A 55 -3.84 27.47 -7.40
C ARG A 55 -4.62 26.20 -7.68
N ALA A 56 -5.78 26.32 -8.32
CA ALA A 56 -6.60 25.18 -8.69
C ALA A 56 -5.86 24.31 -9.71
N ALA A 57 -5.18 24.93 -10.69
CA ALA A 57 -4.35 24.23 -11.67
C ALA A 57 -3.18 23.46 -11.03
N VAL A 58 -2.46 24.07 -10.09
CA VAL A 58 -1.37 23.40 -9.34
C VAL A 58 -1.89 22.22 -8.52
N ARG A 59 -2.99 22.40 -7.78
CA ARG A 59 -3.62 21.34 -6.98
C ARG A 59 -4.07 20.18 -7.86
N SER A 60 -4.75 20.47 -8.97
CA SER A 60 -5.22 19.45 -9.93
C SER A 60 -4.06 18.68 -10.56
N ARG A 61 -2.93 19.34 -10.89
CA ARG A 61 -1.71 18.67 -11.35
C ARG A 61 -1.12 17.72 -10.30
N ARG A 62 -1.07 18.13 -9.03
CA ARG A 62 -0.62 17.26 -7.91
C ARG A 62 -1.53 16.04 -7.76
N SER A 63 -2.86 16.25 -7.77
CA SER A 63 -3.84 15.16 -7.71
C SER A 63 -3.69 14.17 -8.87
N ALA A 64 -3.56 14.67 -10.11
CA ALA A 64 -3.35 13.81 -11.28
C ALA A 64 -2.02 13.03 -11.21
N ALA A 65 -0.95 13.63 -10.67
CA ALA A 65 0.30 12.91 -10.44
C ALA A 65 0.15 11.80 -9.39
N THR A 66 -0.61 12.03 -8.32
CA THR A 66 -0.90 11.00 -7.30
C THR A 66 -1.73 9.86 -7.89
N LEU A 67 -2.79 10.14 -8.64
CA LEU A 67 -3.61 9.12 -9.29
C LEU A 67 -2.80 8.25 -10.25
N ARG A 68 -1.89 8.85 -11.05
CA ARG A 68 -0.98 8.08 -11.92
C ARG A 68 -0.09 7.12 -11.13
N ARG A 69 0.56 7.60 -10.06
CA ARG A 69 1.41 6.75 -9.21
C ARG A 69 0.64 5.60 -8.55
N LEU A 70 -0.63 5.84 -8.18
CA LEU A 70 -1.51 4.78 -7.66
C LEU A 70 -1.84 3.76 -8.75
N ALA A 71 -2.27 4.19 -9.93
CA ALA A 71 -2.54 3.31 -11.07
C ALA A 71 -1.31 2.49 -11.47
N GLU A 72 -0.11 3.08 -11.47
CA GLU A 72 1.14 2.37 -11.72
C GLU A 72 1.44 1.31 -10.63
N ALA A 73 1.17 1.61 -9.36
CA ALA A 73 1.34 0.66 -8.27
C ALA A 73 0.34 -0.51 -8.38
N ASP A 74 -0.92 -0.22 -8.70
CA ASP A 74 -1.96 -1.21 -8.93
C ASP A 74 -1.64 -2.09 -10.15
N GLY A 75 -1.16 -1.50 -11.25
CA GLY A 75 -0.72 -2.25 -12.43
C GLY A 75 0.46 -3.19 -12.13
N ARG A 76 1.41 -2.75 -11.28
CA ARG A 76 2.51 -3.63 -10.81
C ARG A 76 1.99 -4.76 -9.91
N LEU A 77 1.03 -4.48 -9.02
CA LEU A 77 0.39 -5.50 -8.20
C LEU A 77 -0.29 -6.54 -9.09
N ASP A 78 -1.10 -6.09 -10.04
CA ASP A 78 -1.84 -6.96 -10.94
C ASP A 78 -0.90 -7.84 -11.77
N ALA A 79 0.18 -7.27 -12.33
CA ALA A 79 1.19 -8.03 -13.04
C ALA A 79 1.89 -9.10 -12.18
N ILE A 80 2.17 -8.81 -10.90
CA ILE A 80 2.76 -9.78 -9.98
C ILE A 80 1.78 -10.93 -9.72
N LEU A 81 0.51 -10.62 -9.47
CA LEU A 81 -0.54 -11.61 -9.21
C LEU A 81 -0.83 -12.46 -10.45
N ALA A 82 -0.99 -11.84 -11.62
CA ALA A 82 -1.17 -12.53 -12.90
C ALA A 82 -0.03 -13.51 -13.18
N ARG A 83 1.22 -13.09 -12.93
CA ARG A 83 2.37 -13.97 -13.12
C ARG A 83 2.40 -15.14 -12.12
N ALA A 84 2.02 -14.90 -10.86
CA ALA A 84 1.92 -15.97 -9.86
C ALA A 84 0.85 -17.01 -10.23
N ARG A 85 -0.30 -16.55 -10.75
CA ARG A 85 -1.38 -17.42 -11.26
C ARG A 85 -0.92 -18.25 -12.46
N ALA A 86 -0.29 -17.61 -13.45
CA ALA A 86 0.26 -18.32 -14.62
C ALA A 86 1.31 -19.37 -14.23
N GLU A 87 2.18 -19.05 -13.27
CA GLU A 87 3.19 -19.98 -12.74
C GLU A 87 2.56 -21.18 -12.01
N ARG A 88 1.49 -20.94 -11.24
CA ARG A 88 0.72 -22.00 -10.58
C ARG A 88 -0.01 -22.89 -11.59
N ALA A 89 -0.69 -22.30 -12.57
CA ALA A 89 -1.41 -23.02 -13.63
C ALA A 89 -0.45 -23.89 -14.47
N ALA A 90 0.71 -23.35 -14.85
CA ALA A 90 1.73 -24.11 -15.56
C ALA A 90 2.28 -25.29 -14.74
N ALA A 91 2.49 -25.09 -13.43
CA ALA A 91 2.91 -26.18 -12.54
C ALA A 91 1.80 -27.22 -12.36
N HIS A 92 0.54 -26.80 -12.21
CA HIS A 92 -0.61 -27.70 -12.13
C HIS A 92 -0.71 -28.58 -13.38
N ALA A 93 -0.64 -27.99 -14.59
CA ALA A 93 -0.68 -28.74 -15.85
C ALA A 93 0.49 -29.73 -15.96
N ALA A 94 1.74 -29.28 -15.71
CA ALA A 94 2.91 -30.14 -15.82
C ALA A 94 2.90 -31.30 -14.80
N THR A 95 2.44 -31.03 -13.58
CA THR A 95 2.33 -32.07 -12.54
C THR A 95 1.17 -33.04 -12.78
N GLY A 96 0.09 -32.57 -13.41
CA GLY A 96 -1.01 -33.41 -13.88
C GLY A 96 -0.54 -34.39 -14.96
N LEU A 97 0.17 -33.90 -15.99
CA LEU A 97 0.73 -34.76 -17.03
C LEU A 97 1.63 -35.87 -16.48
N ASN A 98 2.45 -35.58 -15.47
CA ASN A 98 3.29 -36.60 -14.82
C ASN A 98 2.45 -37.66 -14.08
N LEU A 99 1.36 -37.23 -13.43
CA LEU A 99 0.44 -38.13 -12.71
C LEU A 99 -0.36 -38.98 -13.69
N ASP A 100 -0.92 -38.37 -14.74
CA ASP A 100 -1.67 -39.07 -15.79
C ASP A 100 -0.78 -40.10 -16.50
N ALA A 101 0.44 -39.71 -16.87
CA ALA A 101 1.41 -40.62 -17.47
C ALA A 101 1.86 -41.74 -16.52
N ALA A 102 1.79 -41.54 -15.21
CA ALA A 102 2.07 -42.58 -14.22
C ALA A 102 0.88 -43.54 -14.03
N MET A 103 -0.35 -43.03 -14.10
CA MET A 103 -1.57 -43.83 -14.02
C MET A 103 -1.83 -44.63 -15.32
N ALA A 104 -1.44 -44.08 -16.47
CA ALA A 104 -1.60 -44.70 -17.78
C ALA A 104 -0.46 -45.67 -18.17
N ASP A 105 0.64 -45.74 -17.40
CA ASP A 105 1.73 -46.71 -17.62
C ASP A 105 1.24 -48.11 -17.20
N ALA A 106 0.33 -48.68 -18.00
CA ALA A 106 -0.13 -50.05 -17.87
C ALA A 106 1.06 -50.96 -18.22
N MET A 107 1.79 -51.46 -17.22
CA MET A 107 3.06 -52.18 -17.35
C MET A 107 2.97 -53.36 -18.35
N PRO A 108 3.27 -53.20 -19.66
CA PRO A 108 3.01 -54.26 -20.63
C PRO A 108 4.13 -55.32 -20.63
N ALA A 109 5.24 -55.04 -19.95
CA ALA A 109 6.44 -55.86 -19.89
C ALA A 109 6.86 -56.22 -18.45
N ALA A 110 5.91 -56.17 -17.49
CA ALA A 110 6.14 -56.48 -16.08
C ALA A 110 6.72 -57.88 -15.84
N ASP A 111 6.52 -58.78 -16.81
CA ASP A 111 6.91 -60.18 -16.72
C ASP A 111 8.39 -60.40 -17.05
N THR A 112 9.09 -59.37 -17.54
CA THR A 112 10.54 -59.41 -17.77
C THR A 112 11.30 -58.56 -16.75
N ALA A 113 12.51 -58.98 -16.38
CA ALA A 113 13.39 -58.19 -15.53
C ALA A 113 13.73 -56.82 -16.16
N MET A 114 13.90 -56.77 -17.48
CA MET A 114 14.18 -55.54 -18.22
C MET A 114 13.00 -54.57 -18.19
N GLY A 115 11.78 -55.05 -18.44
CA GLY A 115 10.57 -54.21 -18.42
C GLY A 115 10.27 -53.63 -17.04
N ARG A 116 10.51 -54.39 -15.95
CA ARG A 116 10.43 -53.87 -14.57
C ARG A 116 11.45 -52.76 -14.30
N ARG A 117 12.70 -52.96 -14.74
CA ARG A 117 13.76 -51.95 -14.59
C ARG A 117 13.41 -50.67 -15.34
N GLU A 118 12.87 -50.79 -16.55
CA GLU A 118 12.49 -49.63 -17.36
C GLU A 118 11.29 -48.88 -16.76
N ALA A 119 10.28 -49.60 -16.27
CA ALA A 119 9.14 -49.01 -15.58
C ALA A 119 9.57 -48.23 -14.31
N MET A 120 10.47 -48.81 -13.51
CA MET A 120 11.06 -48.13 -12.36
C MET A 120 11.87 -46.88 -12.77
N ALA A 121 12.63 -46.95 -13.86
CA ALA A 121 13.39 -45.82 -14.37
C ALA A 121 12.47 -44.67 -14.82
N ARG A 122 11.38 -44.96 -15.53
CA ARG A 122 10.37 -43.97 -15.94
C ARG A 122 9.67 -43.36 -14.71
N MET A 123 9.28 -44.17 -13.73
CA MET A 123 8.67 -43.68 -12.49
C MET A 123 9.63 -42.76 -11.71
N ALA A 124 10.91 -43.15 -11.59
CA ALA A 124 11.92 -42.31 -10.94
C ALA A 124 12.13 -40.98 -11.67
N ALA A 125 12.11 -40.98 -13.01
CA ALA A 125 12.16 -39.75 -13.80
C ALA A 125 10.96 -38.84 -13.53
N ARG A 126 9.74 -39.38 -13.47
CA ARG A 126 8.52 -38.64 -13.14
C ARG A 126 8.57 -38.03 -11.74
N LEU A 127 9.02 -38.80 -10.73
CA LEU A 127 9.19 -38.29 -9.36
C LEU A 127 10.21 -37.14 -9.29
N ARG A 128 11.35 -37.25 -10.00
CA ARG A 128 12.34 -36.18 -10.07
C ARG A 128 11.79 -34.94 -10.78
N ALA A 129 11.05 -35.12 -11.87
CA ALA A 129 10.40 -34.02 -12.58
C ALA A 129 9.40 -33.30 -11.67
N GLN A 130 8.52 -34.07 -10.99
CA GLN A 130 7.55 -33.56 -10.01
C GLN A 130 8.23 -32.75 -8.91
N HIS A 131 9.28 -33.29 -8.29
CA HIS A 131 10.07 -32.59 -7.29
C HIS A 131 10.66 -31.28 -7.83
N GLY A 132 11.22 -31.31 -9.05
CA GLY A 132 11.74 -30.12 -9.72
C GLY A 132 10.68 -29.03 -9.91
N HIS A 133 9.44 -29.38 -10.28
CA HIS A 133 8.34 -28.42 -10.38
C HIS A 133 8.03 -27.79 -9.02
N ILE A 134 7.95 -28.60 -7.95
CA ILE A 134 7.67 -28.11 -6.59
C ILE A 134 8.76 -27.14 -6.10
N VAL A 135 10.03 -27.51 -6.25
CA VAL A 135 11.16 -26.67 -5.82
C VAL A 135 11.19 -25.34 -6.59
N ARG A 136 11.05 -25.38 -7.92
CA ARG A 136 11.02 -24.15 -8.74
C ARG A 136 9.83 -23.27 -8.40
N SER A 137 8.65 -23.85 -8.19
CA SER A 137 7.45 -23.11 -7.78
C SER A 137 7.64 -22.43 -6.42
N ARG A 138 8.26 -23.12 -5.45
CA ARG A 138 8.58 -22.53 -4.14
C ARG A 138 9.59 -21.38 -4.25
N ALA A 139 10.60 -21.51 -5.09
CA ALA A 139 11.57 -20.44 -5.34
C ALA A 139 10.91 -19.21 -5.99
N ARG A 140 10.07 -19.42 -7.03
CA ARG A 140 9.31 -18.36 -7.69
C ARG A 140 8.34 -17.68 -6.73
N ALA A 141 7.59 -18.44 -5.92
CA ALA A 141 6.67 -17.90 -4.93
C ALA A 141 7.38 -16.96 -3.93
N ARG A 142 8.58 -17.33 -3.45
CA ARG A 142 9.40 -16.46 -2.60
C ARG A 142 9.80 -15.17 -3.30
N GLN A 143 10.21 -15.24 -4.57
CA GLN A 143 10.53 -14.04 -5.35
C GLN A 143 9.30 -13.13 -5.54
N ARG A 144 8.11 -13.70 -5.78
CA ARG A 144 6.85 -12.94 -5.87
C ARG A 144 6.53 -12.25 -4.55
N ALA A 145 6.64 -12.96 -3.43
CA ALA A 145 6.42 -12.40 -2.10
C ALA A 145 7.37 -11.22 -1.80
N LEU A 146 8.64 -11.32 -2.19
CA LEU A 146 9.60 -10.21 -2.07
C LEU A 146 9.20 -9.00 -2.93
N ARG A 147 8.72 -9.23 -4.17
CA ARG A 147 8.23 -8.14 -5.03
C ARG A 147 7.00 -7.46 -4.43
N LEU A 148 6.07 -8.24 -3.86
CA LEU A 148 4.90 -7.69 -3.14
C LEU A 148 5.33 -6.85 -1.93
N ARG A 149 6.27 -7.33 -1.11
CA ARG A 149 6.81 -6.56 0.04
C ARG A 149 7.52 -5.27 -0.36
N ARG A 150 8.16 -5.26 -1.54
CA ARG A 150 8.82 -4.07 -2.10
C ARG A 150 7.86 -3.11 -2.78
N LEU A 151 6.61 -3.51 -3.03
CA LEU A 151 5.62 -2.65 -3.66
C LEU A 151 5.28 -1.52 -2.68
N ARG A 152 5.76 -0.32 -3.00
CA ARG A 152 5.47 0.89 -2.23
C ARG A 152 4.23 1.55 -2.79
N TYR A 153 3.12 1.42 -2.09
CA TYR A 153 1.96 2.28 -2.36
C TYR A 153 2.26 3.69 -1.88
N PRO A 154 2.09 4.72 -2.74
CA PRO A 154 2.11 6.10 -2.28
C PRO A 154 1.05 6.25 -1.19
N ARG A 155 1.46 6.58 0.05
CA ARG A 155 0.49 6.99 1.06
C ARG A 155 -0.18 8.25 0.55
N THR A 156 -1.51 8.29 0.59
CA THR A 156 -2.22 9.55 0.35
C THR A 156 -1.78 10.55 1.42
N SER A 157 -1.77 11.83 1.06
CA SER A 157 -1.40 12.92 1.98
C SER A 157 -2.20 12.84 3.29
N ALA A 158 -3.49 12.54 3.20
CA ALA A 158 -4.36 12.34 4.36
C ALA A 158 -3.91 11.18 5.27
N VAL A 159 -3.51 10.03 4.70
CA VAL A 159 -3.01 8.89 5.48
C VAL A 159 -1.67 9.22 6.14
N ALA A 160 -0.79 9.95 5.44
CA ALA A 160 0.49 10.39 5.98
C ALA A 160 0.31 11.37 7.15
N VAL A 161 -0.59 12.36 7.01
CA VAL A 161 -0.94 13.30 8.08
C VAL A 161 -1.53 12.57 9.28
N ARG A 162 -2.52 11.69 9.10
CA ARG A 162 -3.09 10.90 10.22
C ARG A 162 -2.06 10.02 10.93
N ALA A 163 -1.15 9.41 10.18
CA ALA A 163 -0.05 8.64 10.78
C ALA A 163 0.90 9.55 11.59
N ALA A 164 1.19 10.76 11.10
CA ALA A 164 2.00 11.73 11.80
C ALA A 164 1.32 12.27 13.07
N ILE A 165 0.01 12.52 13.04
CA ILE A 165 -0.78 12.89 14.23
C ILE A 165 -0.63 11.81 15.29
N ARG A 166 -0.89 10.53 14.95
CA ARG A 166 -0.74 9.43 15.91
C ARG A 166 0.67 9.33 16.49
N LYS A 167 1.70 9.47 15.65
CA LYS A 167 3.08 9.46 16.12
C LYS A 167 3.40 10.64 17.04
N ALA A 168 2.87 11.82 16.75
CA ALA A 168 2.99 12.98 17.61
C ALA A 168 2.30 12.73 18.96
N LEU A 169 1.08 12.18 18.97
CA LEU A 169 0.39 11.83 20.22
C LEU A 169 1.20 10.84 21.07
N ASP A 170 1.87 9.87 20.44
CA ASP A 170 2.78 8.95 21.15
C ASP A 170 3.97 9.71 21.76
N LEU A 171 4.61 10.61 21.00
CA LEU A 171 5.73 11.43 21.48
C LEU A 171 5.31 12.39 22.61
N LYS A 172 4.07 12.89 22.57
CA LYS A 172 3.49 13.76 23.61
C LYS A 172 2.99 12.98 24.83
N GLY A 173 3.09 11.65 24.86
CA GLY A 173 2.63 10.81 25.96
C GLY A 173 1.10 10.74 26.10
N ILE A 174 0.35 11.04 25.04
CA ILE A 174 -1.12 11.04 25.04
C ILE A 174 -1.60 9.63 24.68
N HIS A 175 -1.80 8.80 25.71
CA HIS A 175 -2.20 7.40 25.54
C HIS A 175 -3.69 7.13 25.79
N ASP A 176 -4.39 8.03 26.49
CA ASP A 176 -5.83 7.90 26.73
C ASP A 176 -6.61 7.83 25.39
N PRO A 177 -7.38 6.76 25.14
CA PRO A 177 -8.08 6.58 23.86
C PRO A 177 -9.06 7.71 23.52
N ALA A 178 -9.75 8.27 24.52
CA ALA A 178 -10.74 9.32 24.30
C ALA A 178 -10.06 10.66 23.93
N ALA A 179 -8.96 11.01 24.60
CA ALA A 179 -8.13 12.15 24.28
C ALA A 179 -7.52 12.04 22.87
N ARG A 180 -6.98 10.86 22.54
CA ARG A 180 -6.41 10.60 21.20
C ARG A 180 -7.45 10.78 20.11
N ALA A 181 -8.65 10.23 20.30
CA ALA A 181 -9.73 10.37 19.33
C ALA A 181 -10.15 11.84 19.11
N ARG A 182 -10.13 12.67 20.16
CA ARG A 182 -10.43 14.11 20.06
C ARG A 182 -9.34 14.88 19.32
N TRP A 183 -8.07 14.68 19.70
CA TRP A 183 -6.93 15.27 18.99
C TRP A 183 -6.88 14.86 17.52
N GLU A 184 -7.01 13.56 17.22
CA GLU A 184 -6.99 13.05 15.84
C GLU A 184 -8.08 13.70 14.98
N ARG A 185 -9.32 13.78 15.47
CA ARG A 185 -10.43 14.41 14.73
C ARG A 185 -10.18 15.90 14.48
N GLY A 186 -9.79 16.65 15.50
CA GLY A 186 -9.57 18.09 15.38
C GLY A 186 -8.40 18.41 14.45
N MET A 187 -7.26 17.76 14.63
CA MET A 187 -6.07 17.98 13.82
C MET A 187 -6.25 17.53 12.37
N ASP A 188 -6.93 16.41 12.11
CA ASP A 188 -7.26 15.94 10.75
C ASP A 188 -8.16 16.97 10.03
N LEU A 189 -9.16 17.52 10.75
CA LEU A 189 -10.03 18.55 10.21
C LEU A 189 -9.27 19.83 9.86
N VAL A 190 -8.39 20.32 10.74
CA VAL A 190 -7.56 21.49 10.45
C VAL A 190 -6.66 21.23 9.25
N ALA A 191 -5.92 20.11 9.23
CA ALA A 191 -5.04 19.80 8.11
C ALA A 191 -5.78 19.69 6.77
N ARG A 192 -7.01 19.16 6.78
CA ARG A 192 -7.89 19.13 5.61
C ARG A 192 -8.24 20.53 5.12
N ARG A 193 -8.62 21.43 6.03
CA ARG A 193 -9.05 22.79 5.71
C ARG A 193 -7.90 23.68 5.25
N GLU A 194 -6.77 23.59 5.94
CA GLU A 194 -5.63 24.49 5.74
C GLU A 194 -4.84 24.18 4.46
N SER A 195 -4.62 22.89 4.18
CA SER A 195 -3.73 22.48 3.09
C SER A 195 -4.28 21.36 2.21
N ASN A 196 -5.43 20.80 2.57
CA ASN A 196 -5.89 19.51 2.07
C ASN A 196 -4.80 18.42 2.25
N TYR A 197 -4.19 18.40 3.45
CA TYR A 197 -3.15 17.48 3.90
C TYR A 197 -1.78 17.63 3.24
N ASP A 198 -1.53 18.72 2.52
CA ASP A 198 -0.29 18.90 1.75
C ASP A 198 0.87 19.42 2.62
N ALA A 199 1.85 18.55 2.87
CA ALA A 199 3.06 18.87 3.64
C ALA A 199 3.93 19.98 3.03
N TYR A 200 3.76 20.26 1.73
CA TYR A 200 4.50 21.28 0.97
C TYR A 200 3.56 22.37 0.42
N ALA A 201 2.39 22.57 1.04
CA ALA A 201 1.60 23.76 0.79
C ALA A 201 2.40 25.00 1.23
N GLU A 202 2.41 26.05 0.40
CA GLU A 202 2.99 27.34 0.73
C GLU A 202 2.02 28.46 0.32
N ASN A 203 1.74 29.36 1.24
CA ASN A 203 0.89 30.51 1.04
C ASN A 203 1.71 31.71 0.57
N LYS A 204 1.52 32.20 -0.67
CA LYS A 204 2.39 33.23 -1.28
C LYS A 204 1.72 34.59 -1.55
N TRP A 205 0.60 34.89 -0.91
CA TRP A 205 -0.27 36.01 -1.30
C TRP A 205 -0.89 36.77 -0.13
N ASP A 206 -0.77 36.27 1.09
CA ASP A 206 -1.28 36.94 2.28
C ASP A 206 -0.24 37.94 2.85
N SER A 207 -0.62 38.65 3.91
CA SER A 207 0.25 39.59 4.62
C SER A 207 1.52 38.93 5.16
N ASN A 208 1.46 37.64 5.50
CA ASN A 208 2.62 36.87 5.95
C ASN A 208 3.60 36.62 4.80
N ALA A 209 3.11 36.29 3.61
CA ALA A 209 3.92 36.17 2.41
C ALA A 209 4.56 37.51 2.02
N ALA A 210 3.83 38.62 2.13
CA ALA A 210 4.36 39.97 1.91
C ALA A 210 5.51 40.32 2.88
N ARG A 211 5.47 39.77 4.09
CA ARG A 211 6.52 39.89 5.11
C ARG A 211 7.62 38.82 5.01
N ALA A 212 7.69 38.08 3.90
CA ALA A 212 8.65 37.00 3.65
C ALA A 212 8.60 35.82 4.65
N THR A 213 7.49 35.65 5.38
CA THR A 213 7.25 34.52 6.29
C THR A 213 5.97 33.77 5.91
N PRO A 214 5.89 33.18 4.71
CA PRO A 214 4.68 32.53 4.24
C PRO A 214 4.25 31.37 5.14
N SER A 215 2.94 31.14 5.24
CA SER A 215 2.39 29.95 5.89
C SER A 215 2.73 28.68 5.09
N LYS A 216 3.14 27.61 5.77
CA LYS A 216 3.63 26.38 5.14
C LYS A 216 3.10 25.11 5.79
N GLY A 217 3.07 24.05 5.00
CA GLY A 217 2.83 22.69 5.47
C GLY A 217 1.37 22.35 5.74
N ALA A 218 1.16 21.20 6.36
CA ALA A 218 -0.17 20.60 6.49
C ALA A 218 -1.10 21.45 7.38
N TRP A 219 -0.54 22.12 8.40
CA TRP A 219 -1.27 23.00 9.32
C TRP A 219 -0.98 24.49 9.09
N GLN A 220 -0.38 24.85 7.95
CA GLN A 220 -0.15 26.25 7.54
C GLN A 220 0.54 27.13 8.60
N PHE A 221 1.58 26.61 9.25
CA PHE A 221 2.40 27.40 10.16
C PHE A 221 3.25 28.43 9.42
N ILE A 222 3.39 29.62 9.98
CA ILE A 222 4.52 30.50 9.63
C ILE A 222 5.78 30.04 10.37
N ALA A 223 6.95 30.27 9.76
CA ALA A 223 8.25 29.85 10.31
C ALA A 223 8.49 30.24 11.79
N PRO A 224 8.25 31.48 12.24
CA PRO A 224 8.52 31.85 13.63
C PRO A 224 7.60 31.11 14.63
N THR A 225 6.32 30.89 14.28
CA THR A 225 5.41 30.13 15.13
C THR A 225 5.82 28.66 15.20
N PHE A 226 6.19 28.04 14.08
CA PHE A 226 6.69 26.67 14.09
C PHE A 226 7.93 26.52 14.98
N ALA A 227 8.89 27.44 14.86
CA ALA A 227 10.10 27.42 15.67
C ALA A 227 9.81 27.59 17.17
N ALA A 228 8.91 28.52 17.53
CA ALA A 228 8.57 28.80 18.93
C ALA A 228 7.86 27.62 19.64
N TYR A 229 7.11 26.81 18.89
CA TYR A 229 6.34 25.69 19.44
C TYR A 229 6.88 24.32 19.01
N HIS A 230 8.07 24.28 18.40
CA HIS A 230 8.72 23.04 17.95
C HIS A 230 8.91 22.05 19.11
N GLU A 231 8.79 20.75 18.81
CA GLU A 231 9.05 19.71 19.80
C GLU A 231 10.51 19.24 19.72
N PRO A 232 11.31 19.42 20.79
CA PRO A 232 12.68 18.90 20.84
C PRO A 232 12.75 17.41 20.51
N GLY A 233 13.77 17.02 19.75
CA GLY A 233 13.95 15.63 19.28
C GLY A 233 13.18 15.28 18.00
N THR A 234 12.41 16.22 17.43
CA THR A 234 11.81 16.07 16.09
C THR A 234 12.58 16.89 15.04
N SER A 235 12.29 16.64 13.75
CA SER A 235 12.92 17.35 12.62
C SER A 235 12.72 18.87 12.73
N ALA A 236 13.76 19.65 12.38
CA ALA A 236 13.66 21.11 12.29
C ALA A 236 12.94 21.61 11.02
N SER A 237 12.56 20.71 10.12
CA SER A 237 11.86 21.08 8.89
C SER A 237 10.38 21.36 9.13
N ILE A 238 9.91 22.55 8.75
CA ILE A 238 8.47 22.91 8.76
C ILE A 238 7.63 22.05 7.80
N HIS A 239 8.26 21.29 6.90
CA HIS A 239 7.57 20.34 6.02
C HIS A 239 7.49 18.93 6.59
N ASP A 240 8.16 18.65 7.71
CA ASP A 240 8.03 17.38 8.41
C ASP A 240 6.67 17.30 9.12
N LEU A 241 5.90 16.25 8.81
CA LEU A 241 4.54 16.12 9.32
C LEU A 241 4.50 15.79 10.82
N VAL A 242 5.49 15.04 11.34
CA VAL A 242 5.53 14.69 12.77
C VAL A 242 5.92 15.92 13.58
N ALA A 243 6.93 16.67 13.14
CA ALA A 243 7.34 17.92 13.77
C ALA A 243 6.21 18.96 13.76
N GLN A 244 5.51 19.14 12.63
CA GLN A 244 4.35 20.03 12.57
C GLN A 244 3.20 19.58 13.49
N ALA A 245 2.92 18.28 13.55
CA ALA A 245 1.86 17.76 14.42
C ALA A 245 2.19 18.00 15.90
N CYS A 246 3.44 17.77 16.32
CA CYS A 246 3.86 18.09 17.69
C CYS A 246 3.79 19.60 17.97
N ALA A 247 4.25 20.42 17.01
CA ALA A 247 4.16 21.88 17.12
C ALA A 247 2.71 22.38 17.20
N PHE A 248 1.77 21.75 16.48
CA PHE A 248 0.34 22.04 16.58
C PHE A 248 -0.21 21.78 17.98
N ILE A 249 0.12 20.64 18.59
CA ILE A 249 -0.32 20.31 19.96
C ILE A 249 0.24 21.34 20.95
N ASN A 250 1.54 21.67 20.83
CA ASN A 250 2.17 22.68 21.69
C ASN A 250 1.55 24.07 21.52
N TYR A 251 1.30 24.47 20.26
CA TYR A 251 0.67 25.75 19.95
C TYR A 251 -0.76 25.83 20.46
N ALA A 252 -1.57 24.79 20.24
CA ALA A 252 -2.95 24.71 20.73
C ALA A 252 -3.01 24.87 22.25
N ARG A 253 -2.13 24.17 22.98
CA ARG A 253 -2.08 24.23 24.44
C ARG A 253 -1.51 25.55 24.95
N GLY A 254 -0.39 26.02 24.40
CA GLY A 254 0.30 27.22 24.89
C GLY A 254 -0.38 28.53 24.50
N ARG A 255 -0.90 28.65 23.28
CA ARG A 255 -1.50 29.89 22.78
C ARG A 255 -3.00 30.01 23.05
N TYR A 256 -3.73 28.88 22.98
CA TYR A 256 -5.18 28.86 23.11
C TYR A 256 -5.68 28.20 24.40
N GLY A 257 -4.79 27.64 25.21
CA GLY A 257 -5.16 27.02 26.49
C GLY A 257 -5.97 25.73 26.34
N VAL A 258 -5.85 25.02 25.20
CA VAL A 258 -6.56 23.75 24.97
C VAL A 258 -6.18 22.74 26.04
N ALA A 259 -7.19 22.04 26.58
CA ALA A 259 -7.01 20.99 27.57
C ALA A 259 -6.14 19.84 27.04
N ALA A 260 -5.41 19.16 27.92
CA ALA A 260 -4.54 18.06 27.54
C ALA A 260 -5.28 16.91 26.81
N ASP A 261 -6.55 16.72 27.16
CA ASP A 261 -7.43 15.72 26.58
C ASP A 261 -8.20 16.21 25.32
N ALA A 262 -8.01 17.46 24.90
CA ALA A 262 -8.69 18.11 23.78
C ALA A 262 -10.22 18.13 23.88
N SER A 263 -10.78 18.10 25.08
CA SER A 263 -12.24 18.29 25.29
C SER A 263 -12.76 19.60 24.69
N ASP A 264 -11.98 20.67 24.79
CA ASP A 264 -12.35 22.04 24.37
C ASP A 264 -11.68 22.50 23.05
N LEU A 265 -11.00 21.60 22.33
CA LEU A 265 -10.22 21.95 21.14
C LEU A 265 -11.06 22.68 20.07
N ALA A 266 -12.28 22.21 19.82
CA ALA A 266 -13.19 22.82 18.84
C ALA A 266 -13.72 24.19 19.29
N ASP A 267 -13.85 24.41 20.60
CA ASP A 267 -14.33 25.68 21.15
C ASP A 267 -13.22 26.75 21.14
N ARG A 268 -11.98 26.32 21.38
CA ARG A 268 -10.78 27.18 21.40
C ARG A 268 -10.23 27.48 20.02
N ILE A 269 -10.33 26.53 19.08
CA ILE A 269 -9.79 26.65 17.72
C ILE A 269 -10.91 26.43 16.71
N ALA A 270 -11.42 27.53 16.14
CA ALA A 270 -12.55 27.49 15.21
C ALA A 270 -12.31 26.59 13.98
N GLN A 271 -11.07 26.49 13.49
CA GLN A 271 -10.72 25.60 12.37
C GLN A 271 -10.90 24.12 12.72
N ALA A 272 -10.86 23.76 14.00
CA ALA A 272 -11.09 22.41 14.50
C ALA A 272 -12.57 22.12 14.81
N ASP A 273 -13.48 23.10 14.65
CA ASP A 273 -14.93 22.88 14.81
C ASP A 273 -15.57 22.41 13.49
N PRO A 274 -16.11 21.17 13.42
CA PRO A 274 -16.77 20.68 12.22
C PRO A 274 -18.09 21.41 11.90
N ARG A 275 -18.73 22.03 12.89
CA ARG A 275 -20.01 22.75 12.74
C ARG A 275 -19.84 24.13 12.11
N ARG A 276 -18.61 24.66 12.10
CA ARG A 276 -18.29 25.96 11.51
C ARG A 276 -17.69 25.77 10.12
N GLY A 277 -18.00 26.66 9.18
CA GLY A 277 -17.37 26.65 7.86
C GLY A 277 -15.85 26.86 7.94
N PRO A 278 -15.06 26.35 6.97
CA PRO A 278 -13.64 26.66 6.88
C PRO A 278 -13.47 28.17 6.70
N ARG A 279 -12.73 28.83 7.59
CA ARG A 279 -12.31 30.22 7.33
C ARG A 279 -11.09 30.15 6.43
N GLY A 280 -11.16 30.73 5.24
CA GLY A 280 -9.97 30.99 4.45
C GLY A 280 -9.18 32.14 5.08
N TYR A 281 -7.87 32.14 4.89
CA TYR A 281 -7.05 33.35 5.09
C TYR A 281 -7.55 34.48 4.20
#